data_AF-A0A2G9P7F2-F1
#
_entry.id   AF-A0A2G9P7F2-F1
#
_cell.length_a   1.000
_cell.length_b   1.000
_cell.length_c   1.000
_cell.angle_alpha   90.00
_cell.angle_beta   90.00
_cell.angle_gamma   90.00
#
_symmetry.space_group_name_H-M   'P 1'
#
loop_
_entity.id
_entity.type
_entity.pdbx_description
1 polymer ?
#
loop_
_entity_poly.entity_id
_entity_poly.type
_entity_poly.pdbx_seq_one_letter_code
_entity_poly.pdbx_strand_id
1 'polypeptide(L)'
;MEEKIFDDPEKLKPLLSKTGWKIFQLLNEKAYYSAEIAKKLGLHEQKVYYYINQLKKNNLIEVERTEEKFGALAKYFKAKFNAVSLIAGEEKRKEFEVSGKEKKLDKKLEEFFSPFIEKGKFNAKIVVGSPDPHGSFKARARDAFLAVELSAFFGSLSKELRYPIVFLDTEIDSLKNENSNLIVIGGILTNTLTKTVNSKLNAGFIPFGGRWIIQSKASKKEFNEDAVGFIEVIRHPFFARKKIMVIAGNRNAGTKAAIIALVRHSNEIAKPNFFNEKLQSKIVEGIDLDGDGKIDNAEIKE
;
A
#
# COMPACT_ATOMS: atom_id res chain seq x y z
N MET A 1 7.44 8.40 -17.27
CA MET A 1 7.31 9.86 -17.06
C MET A 1 7.42 10.05 -15.55
N GLU A 2 8.48 10.70 -15.07
CA GLU A 2 8.66 10.90 -13.62
C GLU A 2 7.82 12.11 -13.20
N GLU A 3 6.71 11.83 -12.53
CA GLU A 3 5.79 12.82 -11.99
C GLU A 3 6.01 12.94 -10.48
N LYS A 4 6.00 14.17 -9.97
CA LYS A 4 6.08 14.43 -8.54
C LYS A 4 4.92 15.30 -8.08
N ILE A 5 4.18 14.78 -7.11
CA ILE A 5 3.12 15.51 -6.40
C ILE A 5 3.78 16.31 -5.28
N PHE A 6 3.41 17.58 -5.16
CA PHE A 6 3.89 18.48 -4.11
C PHE A 6 2.70 18.88 -3.24
N ASP A 7 2.77 18.54 -1.95
CA ASP A 7 1.70 18.86 -0.98
C ASP A 7 1.81 20.29 -0.43
N ASP A 8 2.92 20.97 -0.72
CA ASP A 8 3.18 22.34 -0.32
C ASP A 8 3.37 23.23 -1.57
N PRO A 9 2.41 24.12 -1.89
CA PRO A 9 2.48 24.98 -3.06
C PRO A 9 3.62 25.99 -2.99
N GLU A 10 4.15 26.32 -1.81
CA GLU A 10 5.28 27.25 -1.67
C GLU A 10 6.56 26.70 -2.34
N LYS A 11 6.72 25.37 -2.41
CA LYS A 11 7.83 24.74 -3.12
C LYS A 11 7.81 25.02 -4.63
N LEU A 12 6.62 25.29 -5.18
CA LEU A 12 6.42 25.54 -6.60
C LEU A 12 6.43 27.04 -6.95
N LYS A 13 6.49 27.93 -5.95
CA LYS A 13 6.54 29.38 -6.13
C LYS A 13 7.56 29.87 -7.16
N PRO A 14 8.79 29.30 -7.26
CA PRO A 14 9.75 29.72 -8.28
C PRO A 14 9.27 29.45 -9.72
N LEU A 15 8.40 28.45 -9.93
CA LEU A 15 7.84 28.09 -11.22
C LEU A 15 6.62 28.93 -11.60
N LEU A 16 5.97 29.58 -10.64
CA LEU A 16 4.78 30.42 -10.88
C LEU A 16 5.12 31.74 -11.60
N SER A 17 6.40 32.11 -11.71
CA SER A 17 6.81 33.26 -12.48
C SER A 17 7.14 32.88 -13.93
N LYS A 18 6.80 33.75 -14.88
CA LYS A 18 7.12 33.56 -16.31
C LYS A 18 8.62 33.33 -16.55
N THR A 19 9.49 33.96 -15.77
CA THR A 19 10.94 33.78 -15.88
C THR A 19 11.39 32.43 -15.33
N GLY A 20 10.95 32.07 -14.12
CA GLY A 20 11.32 30.81 -13.50
C GLY A 20 10.82 29.60 -14.29
N TRP A 21 9.60 29.70 -14.84
CA TRP A 21 9.05 28.68 -15.74
C TRP A 21 9.91 28.47 -16.99
N LYS A 22 10.29 29.55 -17.69
CA LYS A 22 11.14 29.46 -18.88
C LYS A 22 12.52 28.87 -18.58
N ILE A 23 13.11 29.24 -17.44
CA ILE A 23 14.38 28.66 -16.98
C ILE A 23 14.20 27.17 -16.74
N PHE A 24 13.14 26.75 -16.04
CA PHE A 24 12.85 25.35 -15.80
C PHE A 24 12.62 24.55 -17.10
N GLN A 25 11.89 25.10 -18.07
CA GLN A 25 11.69 24.48 -19.39
C GLN A 25 13.02 24.23 -20.11
N LEU A 26 13.93 25.20 -20.13
CA LEU A 26 15.27 25.00 -20.70
C LEU A 26 16.03 23.87 -19.98
N LEU A 27 15.99 23.86 -18.64
CA LEU A 27 16.67 22.85 -17.84
C LEU A 27 16.05 21.45 -17.96
N ASN A 28 14.81 21.36 -18.43
CA ASN A 28 14.11 20.11 -18.71
C ASN A 28 14.53 19.53 -20.08
N GLU A 29 14.82 20.38 -21.06
CA GLU A 29 15.38 19.94 -22.36
C GLU A 29 16.77 19.31 -22.21
N LYS A 30 17.68 19.99 -21.48
CA LYS A 30 19.03 19.52 -21.19
C LYS A 30 19.69 20.37 -20.11
N ALA A 31 20.86 19.94 -19.64
CA ALA A 31 21.57 20.67 -18.61
C ALA A 31 22.25 21.94 -19.14
N TYR A 32 22.13 23.04 -18.39
CA TYR A 32 22.72 24.35 -18.70
C TYR A 32 23.37 24.97 -17.46
N TYR A 33 24.39 25.83 -17.66
CA TYR A 33 24.94 26.69 -16.61
C TYR A 33 24.34 28.11 -16.68
N SER A 34 24.41 28.85 -15.56
CA SER A 34 23.64 30.10 -15.37
C SER A 34 23.87 31.16 -16.47
N ALA A 35 25.11 31.39 -16.90
CA ALA A 35 25.41 32.40 -17.93
C ALA A 35 24.87 31.99 -19.32
N GLU A 36 24.82 30.70 -19.63
CA GLU A 36 24.22 30.18 -20.87
C GLU A 36 22.71 30.43 -20.92
N ILE A 37 22.04 30.22 -19.78
CA ILE A 37 20.60 30.50 -19.61
C ILE A 37 20.34 32.00 -19.74
N ALA A 38 21.18 32.83 -19.12
CA ALA A 38 21.09 34.30 -19.20
C ALA A 38 21.16 34.78 -20.66
N LYS A 39 22.15 34.29 -21.41
CA LYS A 39 22.30 34.60 -22.83
C LYS A 39 21.10 34.13 -23.67
N LYS A 40 20.62 32.90 -23.46
CA LYS A 40 19.48 32.33 -24.21
C LYS A 40 18.18 33.06 -23.98
N LEU A 41 17.94 33.50 -22.75
CA LEU A 41 16.69 34.17 -22.37
C LEU A 41 16.76 35.70 -22.44
N GLY A 42 17.92 36.28 -22.77
CA GLY A 42 18.14 37.73 -22.77
C GLY A 42 17.96 38.34 -21.38
N LEU A 43 18.40 37.64 -20.33
CA LEU A 43 18.23 38.03 -18.93
C LEU A 43 19.56 38.43 -18.30
N HIS A 44 19.50 39.33 -17.32
CA HIS A 44 20.66 39.64 -16.48
C HIS A 44 21.10 38.41 -15.66
N GLU A 45 22.39 38.12 -15.59
CA GLU A 45 22.92 36.91 -14.96
C GLU A 45 22.50 36.77 -13.50
N GLN A 46 22.55 37.86 -12.72
CA GLN A 46 22.13 37.83 -11.31
C GLN A 46 20.67 37.38 -11.14
N LYS A 47 19.80 37.73 -12.09
CA LYS A 47 18.39 37.29 -12.09
C LYS A 47 18.29 35.79 -12.34
N VAL A 48 19.11 35.24 -13.23
CA VAL A 48 19.19 33.79 -13.45
C VAL A 48 19.74 33.07 -12.22
N TYR A 49 20.81 33.58 -11.62
CA TYR A 49 21.37 33.03 -10.37
C TYR A 49 20.33 32.97 -9.25
N TYR A 50 19.52 34.02 -9.11
CA TYR A 50 18.40 34.02 -8.17
C TYR A 50 17.44 32.85 -8.41
N TYR A 51 16.95 32.67 -9.65
CA TYR A 51 16.03 31.57 -9.96
C TYR A 51 16.67 30.19 -9.81
N ILE A 52 17.92 30.00 -10.23
CA ILE A 52 18.64 28.74 -10.04
C ILE A 52 18.75 28.38 -8.55
N ASN A 53 19.07 29.36 -7.71
CA ASN A 53 19.15 29.14 -6.26
C ASN A 53 17.77 28.78 -5.67
N GLN A 54 16.70 29.45 -6.09
CA GLN A 54 15.34 29.15 -5.62
C GLN A 54 14.87 27.76 -6.09
N LEU A 55 15.08 27.41 -7.36
CA LEU A 55 14.74 26.10 -7.91
C LEU A 55 15.52 24.98 -7.21
N LYS A 56 16.81 25.20 -6.95
CA LYS A 56 17.67 24.24 -6.23
C LYS A 56 17.23 24.07 -4.78
N LYS A 57 16.95 25.17 -4.08
CA LYS A 57 16.46 25.16 -2.69
C LYS A 57 15.17 24.36 -2.54
N ASN A 58 14.28 24.45 -3.53
CA ASN A 58 13.03 23.70 -3.58
C ASN A 58 13.16 22.30 -4.21
N ASN A 59 14.40 21.84 -4.46
CA ASN A 59 14.70 20.52 -4.99
C ASN A 59 14.01 20.23 -6.34
N LEU A 60 13.82 21.27 -7.18
CA LEU A 60 13.22 21.16 -8.51
C LEU A 60 14.28 20.89 -9.60
N ILE A 61 15.53 21.20 -9.30
CA ILE A 61 16.68 21.00 -10.17
C ILE A 61 17.84 20.36 -9.39
N GLU A 62 18.79 19.77 -10.10
CA GLU A 62 20.05 19.26 -9.56
C GLU A 62 21.24 19.69 -10.38
N VAL A 63 22.44 19.50 -9.82
CA VAL A 63 23.69 19.62 -10.56
C VAL A 63 23.93 18.29 -11.26
N GLU A 64 23.85 18.28 -12.59
CA GLU A 64 24.14 17.07 -13.38
C GLU A 64 25.66 16.85 -13.46
N ARG A 65 26.41 17.93 -13.67
CA ARG A 65 27.88 17.90 -13.79
C ARG A 65 28.51 19.26 -13.52
N THR A 66 29.82 19.28 -13.35
CA THR A 66 30.63 20.50 -13.22
C THR A 66 31.75 20.45 -14.25
N GLU A 67 31.98 21.55 -14.98
CA GLU A 67 33.04 21.66 -15.99
C GLU A 67 33.83 22.96 -15.79
N GLU A 68 35.08 22.99 -16.24
CA GLU A 68 35.86 24.22 -16.27
C GLU A 68 35.51 25.06 -17.51
N LYS A 69 35.19 26.33 -17.30
CA LYS A 69 34.86 27.31 -18.34
C LYS A 69 35.60 28.61 -18.03
N PHE A 70 36.42 29.07 -18.97
CA PHE A 70 37.16 30.34 -18.86
C PHE A 70 37.94 30.48 -17.54
N GLY A 71 38.56 29.40 -17.06
CA GLY A 71 39.34 29.37 -15.81
C GLY A 71 38.51 29.30 -14.51
N ALA A 72 37.20 29.06 -14.60
CA ALA A 72 36.32 28.89 -13.45
C ALA A 72 35.45 27.62 -13.56
N LEU A 73 35.10 27.01 -12.43
CA LEU A 73 34.21 25.84 -12.39
C LEU A 73 32.74 26.26 -12.55
N ALA A 74 32.12 25.85 -13.66
CA ALA A 74 30.71 26.06 -13.97
C ALA A 74 29.88 24.80 -13.63
N LYS A 75 28.82 24.98 -12.84
CA LYS A 75 27.85 23.92 -12.52
C LYS A 75 26.74 23.89 -13.57
N TYR A 76 26.51 22.72 -14.17
CA TYR A 76 25.40 22.48 -15.08
C TYR A 76 24.22 21.93 -14.31
N PHE A 77 23.08 22.60 -14.43
CA PHE A 77 21.86 22.24 -13.76
C PHE A 77 20.90 21.53 -14.71
N LYS A 78 20.07 20.62 -14.19
CA LYS A 78 18.99 19.96 -14.93
C LYS A 78 17.73 19.87 -14.09
N ALA A 79 16.57 19.90 -14.73
CA ALA A 79 15.30 19.64 -14.06
C ALA A 79 15.25 18.21 -13.54
N LYS A 80 14.76 18.04 -12.30
CA LYS A 80 14.55 16.70 -11.71
C LYS A 80 13.29 16.01 -12.21
N PHE A 81 12.36 16.79 -12.77
CA PHE A 81 11.02 16.32 -13.14
C PHE A 81 10.67 16.86 -14.52
N ASN A 82 9.95 16.07 -15.30
CA ASN A 82 9.53 16.48 -16.64
C ASN A 82 8.25 17.32 -16.61
N ALA A 83 7.45 17.20 -15.56
CA ALA A 83 6.19 17.92 -15.38
C ALA A 83 5.96 18.24 -13.89
N VAL A 84 5.13 19.26 -13.64
CA VAL A 84 4.71 19.68 -12.29
C VAL A 84 3.21 19.96 -12.35
N SER A 85 2.46 19.44 -11.38
CA SER A 85 1.02 19.67 -11.23
C SER A 85 0.71 20.30 -9.87
N LEU A 86 -0.32 21.15 -9.84
CA LEU A 86 -0.89 21.76 -8.63
C LEU A 86 -2.33 21.28 -8.49
N ILE A 87 -2.64 20.58 -7.41
CA ILE A 87 -3.98 20.08 -7.14
C ILE A 87 -4.51 20.87 -5.93
N ALA A 88 -5.58 21.65 -6.13
CA ALA A 88 -6.12 22.57 -5.13
C ALA A 88 -6.80 21.89 -3.93
N GLY A 89 -6.97 20.58 -3.98
CA GLY A 89 -7.43 19.75 -2.87
C GLY A 89 -7.15 18.29 -3.17
N GLU A 90 -7.06 17.47 -2.13
CA GLU A 90 -7.15 16.02 -2.33
C GLU A 90 -8.50 15.72 -2.98
N GLU A 91 -8.51 14.90 -4.03
CA GLU A 91 -9.75 14.29 -4.50
C GLU A 91 -10.24 13.36 -3.39
N LYS A 92 -10.92 13.93 -2.40
CA LYS A 92 -11.50 13.16 -1.31
C LYS A 92 -12.52 12.25 -1.96
N ARG A 93 -12.27 10.94 -1.90
CA ARG A 93 -13.24 9.93 -2.34
C ARG A 93 -14.58 10.29 -1.69
N LYS A 94 -15.65 10.40 -2.49
CA LYS A 94 -16.98 10.70 -1.95
C LYS A 94 -17.30 9.64 -0.90
N GLU A 95 -17.56 10.07 0.32
CA GLU A 95 -17.96 9.18 1.39
C GLU A 95 -19.45 9.26 1.61
N PHE A 96 -20.11 8.12 1.71
CA PHE A 96 -21.52 8.02 2.03
C PHE A 96 -21.81 6.70 2.74
N GLU A 97 -22.92 6.67 3.46
CA GLU A 97 -23.37 5.48 4.17
C GLU A 97 -24.28 4.64 3.30
N VAL A 98 -24.07 3.33 3.34
CA VAL A 98 -24.91 2.33 2.69
C VAL A 98 -25.53 1.47 3.78
N SER A 99 -26.85 1.30 3.72
CA SER A 99 -27.62 0.49 4.67
C SER A 99 -28.05 -0.85 4.07
N GLY A 100 -28.20 -1.86 4.93
CA GLY A 100 -28.56 -3.23 4.59
C GLY A 100 -29.18 -3.98 5.77
N LYS A 101 -29.46 -5.27 5.58
CA LYS A 101 -29.94 -6.18 6.63
C LYS A 101 -28.81 -7.11 7.05
N GLU A 102 -28.38 -7.03 8.31
CA GLU A 102 -27.36 -7.94 8.84
C GLU A 102 -27.88 -9.37 8.99
N LYS A 103 -27.02 -10.35 8.74
CA LYS A 103 -27.22 -11.72 9.19
C LYS A 103 -26.87 -11.84 10.67
N LYS A 104 -27.69 -12.56 11.45
CA LYS A 104 -27.34 -12.90 12.83
C LYS A 104 -26.14 -13.86 12.84
N LEU A 105 -25.13 -13.49 13.61
CA LEU A 105 -23.95 -14.30 13.87
C LEU A 105 -24.15 -15.06 15.18
N ASP A 106 -23.42 -16.17 15.36
CA ASP A 106 -23.27 -16.74 16.70
C ASP A 106 -22.31 -15.88 17.54
N LYS A 107 -22.38 -16.02 18.86
CA LYS A 107 -21.64 -15.18 19.81
C LYS A 107 -20.11 -15.25 19.62
N LYS A 108 -19.56 -16.42 19.24
CA LYS A 108 -18.10 -16.56 19.05
C LYS A 108 -17.63 -15.82 17.80
N LEU A 109 -18.42 -15.91 16.71
CA LEU A 109 -18.16 -15.13 15.50
C LEU A 109 -18.32 -13.64 15.76
N GLU A 110 -19.34 -13.22 16.52
CA GLU A 110 -19.51 -11.82 16.91
C GLU A 110 -18.28 -11.30 17.67
N GLU A 111 -17.77 -12.06 18.64
CA GLU A 111 -16.57 -11.70 19.40
C GLU A 111 -15.33 -11.59 18.48
N PHE A 112 -15.13 -12.55 17.57
CA PHE A 112 -14.03 -12.55 16.62
C PHE A 112 -14.07 -11.35 15.66
N PHE A 113 -15.26 -11.03 15.12
CA PHE A 113 -15.44 -9.94 14.16
C PHE A 113 -15.70 -8.58 14.82
N SER A 114 -15.93 -8.50 16.13
CA SER A 114 -16.22 -7.25 16.85
C SER A 114 -15.25 -6.09 16.60
N PRO A 115 -13.94 -6.28 16.33
CA PRO A 115 -13.08 -5.15 15.95
C PRO A 115 -13.44 -4.58 14.58
N PHE A 116 -13.92 -5.41 13.67
CA PHE A 116 -14.21 -5.09 12.26
C PHE A 116 -15.69 -4.81 11.99
N ILE A 117 -16.58 -5.19 12.91
CA ILE A 117 -18.01 -4.88 12.88
C ILE A 117 -18.42 -4.35 14.25
N GLU A 118 -18.67 -3.05 14.34
CA GLU A 118 -19.03 -2.37 15.59
C GLU A 118 -20.51 -1.96 15.53
N LYS A 119 -21.35 -2.55 16.40
CA LYS A 119 -22.80 -2.26 16.46
C LYS A 119 -23.52 -2.43 15.11
N GLY A 120 -23.13 -3.45 14.34
CA GLY A 120 -23.66 -3.72 13.01
C GLY A 120 -23.08 -2.85 11.90
N LYS A 121 -22.13 -1.94 12.21
CA LYS A 121 -21.43 -1.14 11.20
C LYS A 121 -20.08 -1.75 10.87
N PHE A 122 -19.79 -1.93 9.58
CA PHE A 122 -18.45 -2.29 9.14
C PHE A 122 -17.45 -1.20 9.54
N ASN A 123 -16.45 -1.59 10.33
CA ASN A 123 -15.52 -0.70 11.04
C ASN A 123 -14.07 -1.01 10.67
N ALA A 124 -13.77 -1.16 9.38
CA ALA A 124 -12.41 -1.41 8.90
C ALA A 124 -12.18 -0.84 7.50
N LYS A 125 -10.91 -0.73 7.11
CA LYS A 125 -10.48 -0.53 5.73
C LYS A 125 -9.93 -1.85 5.18
N ILE A 126 -10.43 -2.29 4.03
CA ILE A 126 -9.86 -3.42 3.29
C ILE A 126 -8.72 -2.86 2.42
N VAL A 127 -7.48 -3.27 2.69
CA VAL A 127 -6.30 -2.76 2.01
C VAL A 127 -5.73 -3.83 1.09
N VAL A 128 -5.74 -3.56 -0.22
CA VAL A 128 -5.19 -4.44 -1.25
C VAL A 128 -3.89 -3.86 -1.81
N GLY A 129 -3.05 -4.71 -2.39
CA GLY A 129 -1.86 -4.23 -3.10
C GLY A 129 -2.20 -3.39 -4.33
N SER A 130 -1.40 -2.37 -4.62
CA SER A 130 -1.54 -1.59 -5.85
C SER A 130 -1.18 -2.40 -7.11
N PRO A 131 -1.98 -2.31 -8.20
CA PRO A 131 -1.69 -2.97 -9.47
C PRO A 131 -0.50 -2.36 -10.20
N ASP A 132 -0.16 -1.10 -9.90
CA ASP A 132 0.98 -0.41 -10.47
C ASP A 132 2.28 -0.82 -9.77
N PRO A 133 3.40 -1.00 -10.49
CA PRO A 133 4.68 -1.34 -9.88
C PRO A 133 5.13 -0.28 -8.87
N HIS A 134 5.31 -0.67 -7.62
CA HIS A 134 5.79 0.21 -6.56
C HIS A 134 6.63 -0.56 -5.52
N GLY A 135 7.23 0.16 -4.58
CA GLY A 135 8.09 -0.41 -3.55
C GLY A 135 9.41 -1.02 -4.06
N SER A 136 10.15 -1.66 -3.15
CA SER A 136 11.50 -2.18 -3.45
C SER A 136 11.51 -3.33 -4.46
N PHE A 137 10.40 -4.06 -4.58
CA PHE A 137 10.30 -5.25 -5.44
C PHE A 137 9.65 -4.97 -6.79
N LYS A 138 9.07 -3.77 -7.00
CA LYS A 138 8.32 -3.40 -8.22
C LYS A 138 7.29 -4.46 -8.66
N ALA A 139 6.74 -5.20 -7.69
CA ALA A 139 5.74 -6.22 -7.94
C ALA A 139 4.40 -5.55 -8.25
N ARG A 140 3.58 -6.22 -9.06
CA ARG A 140 2.21 -5.81 -9.37
C ARG A 140 1.26 -6.72 -8.61
N ALA A 141 0.34 -6.16 -7.84
CA ALA A 141 -0.74 -6.95 -7.27
C ALA A 141 -1.73 -7.35 -8.38
N ARG A 142 -2.13 -8.63 -8.39
CA ARG A 142 -3.22 -9.13 -9.26
C ARG A 142 -4.42 -9.59 -8.43
N ASP A 143 -4.40 -9.29 -7.14
CA ASP A 143 -5.18 -9.97 -6.11
C ASP A 143 -6.37 -9.13 -5.67
N ALA A 144 -6.50 -7.89 -6.17
CA ALA A 144 -7.49 -6.92 -5.72
C ALA A 144 -8.94 -7.39 -5.93
N PHE A 145 -9.20 -8.21 -6.95
CA PHE A 145 -10.53 -8.79 -7.18
C PHE A 145 -10.99 -9.68 -6.01
N LEU A 146 -10.06 -10.28 -5.26
CA LEU A 146 -10.37 -11.09 -4.09
C LEU A 146 -11.00 -10.27 -2.95
N ALA A 147 -10.77 -8.95 -2.92
CA ALA A 147 -11.44 -8.07 -1.98
C ALA A 147 -12.95 -7.97 -2.23
N VAL A 148 -13.43 -8.27 -3.43
CA VAL A 148 -14.88 -8.26 -3.75
C VAL A 148 -15.60 -9.34 -2.94
N GLU A 149 -15.08 -10.56 -2.95
CA GLU A 149 -15.64 -11.69 -2.18
C GLU A 149 -15.68 -11.37 -0.69
N LEU A 150 -14.58 -10.82 -0.18
CA LEU A 150 -14.49 -10.45 1.23
C LEU A 150 -15.43 -9.29 1.59
N SER A 151 -15.57 -8.30 0.70
CA SER A 151 -16.49 -7.18 0.86
C SER A 151 -17.95 -7.65 0.88
N ALA A 152 -18.31 -8.61 0.03
CA ALA A 152 -19.65 -9.19 0.01
C ALA A 152 -19.94 -9.94 1.31
N PHE A 153 -18.96 -10.73 1.80
CA PHE A 153 -19.06 -11.42 3.08
C PHE A 153 -19.27 -10.43 4.25
N PHE A 154 -18.40 -9.44 4.44
CA PHE A 154 -18.57 -8.45 5.51
C PHE A 154 -19.82 -7.59 5.35
N GLY A 155 -20.22 -7.29 4.11
CA GLY A 155 -21.48 -6.62 3.81
C GLY A 155 -22.69 -7.43 4.28
N SER A 156 -22.67 -8.76 4.12
CA SER A 156 -23.74 -9.64 4.61
C SER A 156 -23.83 -9.69 6.15
N LEU A 157 -22.75 -9.34 6.84
CA LEU A 157 -22.66 -9.31 8.30
C LEU A 157 -22.93 -7.92 8.90
N SER A 158 -23.07 -6.89 8.05
CA SER A 158 -23.19 -5.49 8.49
C SER A 158 -24.55 -4.90 8.09
N LYS A 159 -25.15 -4.13 8.98
CA LYS A 159 -26.27 -3.22 8.67
C LYS A 159 -25.82 -1.99 7.92
N GLU A 160 -24.63 -1.50 8.20
CA GLU A 160 -24.13 -0.24 7.66
C GLU A 160 -22.67 -0.36 7.23
N LEU A 161 -22.31 0.32 6.14
CA LEU A 161 -20.92 0.50 5.72
C LEU A 161 -20.69 1.93 5.22
N ARG A 162 -19.48 2.45 5.42
CA ARG A 162 -19.06 3.74 4.88
C ARG A 162 -18.28 3.50 3.60
N TYR A 163 -18.84 3.90 2.46
CA TYR A 163 -18.10 3.90 1.21
C TYR A 163 -17.01 4.99 1.24
N PRO A 164 -15.82 4.76 0.66
CA PRO A 164 -15.31 3.48 0.16
C PRO A 164 -14.75 2.62 1.30
N ILE A 165 -14.85 1.29 1.15
CA ILE A 165 -14.28 0.34 2.12
C ILE A 165 -12.95 -0.27 1.64
N VAL A 166 -12.65 -0.22 0.34
CA VAL A 166 -11.44 -0.79 -0.26
C VAL A 166 -10.44 0.31 -0.63
N PHE A 167 -9.19 0.14 -0.21
CA PHE A 167 -8.08 1.07 -0.40
C PHE A 167 -6.87 0.32 -0.94
N LEU A 168 -6.03 1.00 -1.70
CA LEU A 168 -4.70 0.51 -2.08
C LEU A 168 -3.75 0.70 -0.91
N ASP A 169 -2.76 -0.17 -0.80
CA ASP A 169 -1.69 -0.05 0.17
C ASP A 169 -0.87 1.24 0.00
N THR A 170 -0.74 1.74 -1.22
CA THR A 170 -0.13 3.04 -1.53
C THR A 170 -0.93 4.25 -1.03
N GLU A 171 -2.23 4.08 -0.72
CA GLU A 171 -3.04 5.14 -0.11
C GLU A 171 -2.86 5.21 1.42
N ILE A 172 -2.19 4.22 2.02
CA ILE A 172 -1.89 4.19 3.45
C ILE A 172 -0.43 4.63 3.64
N ASP A 173 -0.22 5.93 3.87
CA ASP A 173 1.12 6.53 4.05
C ASP A 173 1.92 5.84 5.18
N SER A 174 1.31 5.70 6.35
CA SER A 174 1.95 5.08 7.51
C SER A 174 0.96 4.51 8.50
N LEU A 175 1.25 3.32 9.03
CA LEU A 175 0.51 2.76 10.16
C LEU A 175 0.53 3.68 11.40
N LYS A 176 1.50 4.58 11.54
CA LYS A 176 1.52 5.55 12.65
C LYS A 176 0.36 6.55 12.58
N ASN A 177 -0.09 6.87 11.37
CA ASN A 177 -1.10 7.88 11.10
C ASN A 177 -2.48 7.25 10.77
N GLU A 178 -2.53 5.92 10.59
CA GLU A 178 -3.75 5.20 10.23
C GLU A 178 -4.48 4.66 11.47
N ASN A 179 -5.38 5.46 12.05
CA ASN A 179 -6.18 5.08 13.24
C ASN A 179 -7.48 4.33 12.87
N SER A 180 -7.33 3.26 12.10
CA SER A 180 -8.46 2.41 11.68
C SER A 180 -8.17 0.94 11.98
N ASN A 181 -9.21 0.10 12.03
CA ASN A 181 -8.99 -1.33 11.86
C ASN A 181 -8.69 -1.62 10.40
N LEU A 182 -7.80 -2.56 10.14
CA LEU A 182 -7.34 -2.87 8.79
C LEU A 182 -7.57 -4.35 8.48
N ILE A 183 -7.99 -4.63 7.26
CA ILE A 183 -8.04 -5.98 6.70
C ILE A 183 -7.12 -5.97 5.48
N VAL A 184 -5.91 -6.47 5.65
CA VAL A 184 -4.84 -6.41 4.65
C VAL A 184 -4.87 -7.69 3.83
N ILE A 185 -5.02 -7.55 2.51
CA ILE A 185 -5.05 -8.66 1.56
C ILE A 185 -3.81 -8.60 0.67
N GLY A 186 -3.13 -9.75 0.57
CA GLY A 186 -2.00 -9.93 -0.34
C GLY A 186 -0.68 -10.23 0.38
N GLY A 187 0.20 -10.95 -0.33
CA GLY A 187 1.48 -11.40 0.19
C GLY A 187 2.50 -10.28 0.39
N ILE A 188 3.63 -10.63 1.02
CA ILE A 188 4.72 -9.69 1.37
C ILE A 188 5.31 -8.92 0.18
N LEU A 189 5.21 -9.47 -1.03
CA LEU A 189 5.70 -8.83 -2.25
C LEU A 189 4.67 -7.88 -2.86
N THR A 190 3.38 -8.15 -2.72
CA THR A 190 2.30 -7.41 -3.40
C THR A 190 1.61 -6.39 -2.51
N ASN A 191 1.76 -6.47 -1.18
CA ASN A 191 1.18 -5.53 -0.23
C ASN A 191 2.23 -5.02 0.78
N THR A 192 2.49 -3.72 0.75
CA THR A 192 3.47 -3.04 1.61
C THR A 192 3.09 -3.06 3.09
N LEU A 193 1.80 -3.09 3.44
CA LEU A 193 1.37 -3.23 4.83
C LEU A 193 1.65 -4.64 5.36
N THR A 194 1.42 -5.69 4.55
CA THR A 194 1.80 -7.07 4.91
C THR A 194 3.29 -7.13 5.24
N LYS A 195 4.14 -6.53 4.40
CA LYS A 195 5.59 -6.42 4.66
C LYS A 195 5.89 -5.68 5.97
N THR A 196 5.20 -4.57 6.22
CA THR A 196 5.40 -3.73 7.41
C THR A 196 5.06 -4.47 8.71
N VAL A 197 3.99 -5.28 8.72
CA VAL A 197 3.55 -6.01 9.91
C VAL A 197 4.16 -7.41 10.02
N ASN A 198 4.85 -7.91 8.98
CA ASN A 198 5.34 -9.29 8.90
C ASN A 198 6.13 -9.77 10.12
N SER A 199 6.97 -8.91 10.69
CA SER A 199 7.78 -9.26 11.87
C SER A 199 6.93 -9.58 13.11
N LYS A 200 5.69 -9.08 13.16
CA LYS A 200 4.74 -9.23 14.26
C LYS A 200 3.77 -10.40 14.07
N LEU A 201 3.71 -10.97 12.86
CA LEU A 201 2.86 -12.11 12.55
C LEU A 201 3.44 -13.40 13.14
N ASN A 202 2.56 -14.30 13.56
CA ASN A 202 2.87 -15.69 13.86
C ASN A 202 3.03 -16.51 12.57
N ALA A 203 2.06 -16.43 11.66
CA ALA A 203 2.10 -17.00 10.31
C ALA A 203 2.67 -15.94 9.35
N GLY A 204 3.97 -15.69 9.44
CA GLY A 204 4.67 -14.66 8.66
C GLY A 204 5.44 -15.23 7.47
N PHE A 205 5.92 -14.35 6.61
CA PHE A 205 6.79 -14.71 5.49
C PHE A 205 8.27 -14.70 5.89
N ILE A 206 9.02 -15.71 5.45
CA ILE A 206 10.49 -15.80 5.57
C ILE A 206 11.14 -15.98 4.19
N PRO A 207 12.37 -15.49 3.98
CA PRO A 207 13.10 -15.74 2.75
C PRO A 207 13.55 -17.20 2.67
N PHE A 208 13.35 -17.83 1.50
CA PHE A 208 13.74 -19.22 1.25
C PHE A 208 14.15 -19.38 -0.22
N GLY A 209 15.43 -19.58 -0.50
CA GLY A 209 15.92 -19.87 -1.86
C GLY A 209 15.49 -18.85 -2.94
N GLY A 210 15.48 -17.56 -2.61
CA GLY A 210 15.08 -16.49 -3.55
C GLY A 210 13.57 -16.24 -3.66
N ARG A 211 12.73 -16.99 -2.93
CA ARG A 211 11.29 -16.73 -2.76
C ARG A 211 10.97 -16.41 -1.30
N TRP A 212 9.70 -16.09 -1.05
CA TRP A 212 9.15 -15.95 0.29
C TRP A 212 8.17 -17.11 0.53
N ILE A 213 8.28 -17.74 1.69
CA ILE A 213 7.40 -18.82 2.12
C ILE A 213 6.78 -18.49 3.47
N ILE A 214 5.64 -19.09 3.79
CA ILE A 214 4.98 -18.92 5.07
C ILE A 214 5.66 -19.79 6.13
N GLN A 215 5.89 -19.24 7.31
CA GLN A 215 6.35 -19.95 8.49
C GLN A 215 5.42 -19.64 9.68
N SER A 216 5.01 -20.69 10.40
CA SER A 216 4.33 -20.55 11.69
C SER A 216 5.36 -20.53 12.82
N LYS A 217 5.42 -19.44 13.58
CA LYS A 217 6.28 -19.38 14.79
C LYS A 217 5.78 -20.33 15.89
N ALA A 218 4.47 -20.56 15.97
CA ALA A 218 3.86 -21.41 16.99
C ALA A 218 4.24 -22.89 16.80
N SER A 219 4.14 -23.41 15.57
CA SER A 219 4.50 -24.80 15.26
C SER A 219 5.95 -24.99 14.80
N LYS A 220 6.63 -23.90 14.43
CA LYS A 220 7.93 -23.87 13.75
C LYS A 220 7.95 -24.54 12.37
N LYS A 221 6.77 -24.79 11.77
CA LYS A 221 6.65 -25.37 10.43
C LYS A 221 6.78 -24.30 9.35
N GLU A 222 7.34 -24.72 8.23
CA GLU A 222 7.46 -23.94 7.00
C GLU A 222 6.54 -24.53 5.94
N PHE A 223 5.86 -23.67 5.19
CA PHE A 223 4.87 -24.02 4.20
C PHE A 223 5.20 -23.34 2.89
N ASN A 224 5.43 -24.14 1.85
CA ASN A 224 6.03 -23.71 0.59
C ASN A 224 5.09 -23.91 -0.60
N GLU A 225 3.97 -24.59 -0.39
CA GLU A 225 2.97 -24.89 -1.39
C GLU A 225 2.28 -23.60 -1.84
N ASP A 226 2.05 -23.45 -3.15
CA ASP A 226 1.49 -22.22 -3.73
C ASP A 226 0.05 -21.95 -3.24
N ALA A 227 -0.69 -23.01 -2.93
CA ALA A 227 -2.06 -22.97 -2.42
C ALA A 227 -2.15 -22.75 -0.90
N VAL A 228 -1.01 -22.58 -0.21
CA VAL A 228 -1.01 -22.28 1.23
C VAL A 228 -1.13 -20.78 1.48
N GLY A 229 -2.02 -20.44 2.40
CA GLY A 229 -2.19 -19.10 2.94
C GLY A 229 -2.47 -19.09 4.43
N PHE A 230 -2.73 -17.91 4.98
CA PHE A 230 -3.06 -17.72 6.37
C PHE A 230 -4.04 -16.58 6.58
N ILE A 231 -4.77 -16.66 7.70
CA ILE A 231 -5.53 -15.56 8.29
C ILE A 231 -4.97 -15.30 9.67
N GLU A 232 -4.57 -14.07 9.95
CA GLU A 232 -4.08 -13.70 11.29
C GLU A 232 -4.58 -12.33 11.75
N VAL A 233 -5.13 -12.28 12.97
CA VAL A 233 -5.56 -11.04 13.62
C VAL A 233 -4.55 -10.63 14.70
N ILE A 234 -3.92 -9.48 14.50
CA ILE A 234 -2.96 -8.87 15.44
C ILE A 234 -3.49 -7.54 16.00
N ARG A 235 -2.90 -7.10 17.11
CA ARG A 235 -3.12 -5.73 17.63
C ARG A 235 -2.48 -4.72 16.68
N HIS A 236 -3.16 -3.61 16.47
CA HIS A 236 -2.59 -2.51 15.71
C HIS A 236 -1.37 -1.93 16.46
N PRO A 237 -0.18 -1.83 15.81
CA PRO A 237 1.06 -1.41 16.45
C PRO A 237 1.06 -0.08 17.20
N PHE A 238 0.27 0.88 16.73
CA PHE A 238 0.27 2.26 17.22
C PHE A 238 -1.03 2.67 17.91
N PHE A 239 -2.09 1.84 17.80
CA PHE A 239 -3.43 2.18 18.29
C PHE A 239 -4.00 0.99 19.06
N ALA A 240 -3.88 1.00 20.39
CA ALA A 240 -4.14 -0.17 21.24
C ALA A 240 -5.54 -0.80 21.10
N ARG A 241 -6.55 0.00 20.72
CA ARG A 241 -7.94 -0.45 20.51
C ARG A 241 -8.24 -0.92 19.09
N LYS A 242 -7.29 -0.78 18.16
CA LYS A 242 -7.47 -1.19 16.75
C LYS A 242 -6.81 -2.54 16.49
N LYS A 243 -7.31 -3.24 15.47
CA LYS A 243 -6.83 -4.56 15.04
C LYS A 243 -6.46 -4.54 13.56
N ILE A 244 -5.55 -5.43 13.19
CA ILE A 244 -5.19 -5.71 11.80
C ILE A 244 -5.44 -7.20 11.56
N MET A 245 -6.30 -7.52 10.60
CA MET A 245 -6.44 -8.86 10.03
C MET A 245 -5.58 -8.93 8.76
N VAL A 246 -4.67 -9.89 8.68
CA VAL A 246 -3.87 -10.15 7.47
C VAL A 246 -4.37 -11.44 6.85
N ILE A 247 -4.69 -11.37 5.55
CA ILE A 247 -5.12 -12.50 4.73
C ILE A 247 -4.17 -12.57 3.54
N ALA A 248 -3.28 -13.56 3.55
CA ALA A 248 -2.20 -13.62 2.58
C ALA A 248 -1.81 -15.07 2.28
N GLY A 249 -1.18 -15.29 1.12
CA GLY A 249 -0.68 -16.59 0.71
C GLY A 249 0.69 -16.53 0.06
N ASN A 250 1.31 -17.70 -0.10
CA ASN A 250 2.55 -17.87 -0.87
C ASN A 250 2.35 -17.36 -2.30
N ARG A 251 1.18 -17.64 -2.89
CA ARG A 251 0.71 -17.10 -4.16
C ARG A 251 -0.72 -16.58 -4.05
N ASN A 252 -1.23 -16.08 -5.18
CA ASN A 252 -2.64 -15.70 -5.31
C ASN A 252 -3.58 -16.87 -4.95
N ALA A 253 -3.20 -18.09 -5.34
CA ALA A 253 -3.88 -19.33 -4.96
C ALA A 253 -4.06 -19.48 -3.43
N GLY A 254 -2.98 -19.34 -2.66
CA GLY A 254 -3.04 -19.38 -1.20
C GLY A 254 -3.84 -18.22 -0.57
N THR A 255 -3.78 -17.02 -1.15
CA THR A 255 -4.61 -15.89 -0.68
C THR A 255 -6.09 -16.17 -0.93
N LYS A 256 -6.44 -16.76 -2.09
CA LYS A 256 -7.79 -17.22 -2.41
C LYS A 256 -8.25 -18.30 -1.43
N ALA A 257 -7.39 -19.28 -1.11
CA ALA A 257 -7.69 -20.32 -0.12
C ALA A 257 -8.00 -19.72 1.26
N ALA A 258 -7.21 -18.73 1.71
CA ALA A 258 -7.45 -18.03 2.96
C ALA A 258 -8.81 -17.31 3.01
N ILE A 259 -9.21 -16.68 1.90
CA ILE A 259 -10.53 -16.03 1.80
C ILE A 259 -11.64 -17.08 1.80
N ILE A 260 -11.49 -18.17 1.04
CA ILE A 260 -12.45 -19.28 1.03
C ILE A 260 -12.62 -19.86 2.43
N ALA A 261 -11.52 -20.07 3.16
CA ALA A 261 -11.56 -20.56 4.53
C ALA A 261 -12.32 -19.61 5.47
N LEU A 262 -12.06 -18.30 5.37
CA LEU A 262 -12.75 -17.30 6.18
C LEU A 262 -14.25 -17.24 5.89
N VAL A 263 -14.66 -17.38 4.62
CA VAL A 263 -16.06 -17.28 4.20
C VAL A 263 -16.84 -18.57 4.48
N ARG A 264 -16.27 -19.74 4.17
CA ARG A 264 -16.97 -21.05 4.29
C ARG A 264 -16.81 -21.66 5.68
N HIS A 265 -15.67 -21.43 6.34
CA HIS A 265 -15.30 -22.05 7.62
C HIS A 265 -15.10 -21.01 8.72
N SER A 266 -15.88 -19.93 8.73
CA SER A 266 -15.74 -18.79 9.65
C SER A 266 -15.68 -19.21 11.13
N ASN A 267 -16.50 -20.18 11.53
CA ASN A 267 -16.55 -20.71 12.91
C ASN A 267 -15.22 -21.33 13.34
N GLU A 268 -14.60 -22.01 12.39
CA GLU A 268 -13.37 -22.76 12.53
C GLU A 268 -12.17 -21.80 12.52
N ILE A 269 -12.24 -20.75 11.69
CA ILE A 269 -11.27 -19.64 11.68
C ILE A 269 -11.33 -18.80 12.96
N ALA A 270 -12.51 -18.60 13.54
CA ALA A 270 -12.67 -17.83 14.77
C ALA A 270 -12.13 -18.55 16.02
N LYS A 271 -11.88 -19.86 15.95
CA LYS A 271 -11.27 -20.60 17.05
C LYS A 271 -9.80 -20.20 17.23
N PRO A 272 -9.25 -20.30 18.45
CA PRO A 272 -7.83 -20.06 18.68
C PRO A 272 -6.92 -20.98 17.85
N ASN A 273 -5.68 -20.55 17.63
CA ASN A 273 -4.65 -21.38 16.98
C ASN A 273 -4.43 -22.69 17.77
N PHE A 274 -4.24 -23.79 17.05
CA PHE A 274 -4.08 -25.13 17.65
C PHE A 274 -2.90 -25.22 18.63
N PHE A 275 -1.78 -24.55 18.35
CA PHE A 275 -0.56 -24.60 19.15
C PHE A 275 -0.50 -23.52 20.24
N ASN A 276 -1.32 -22.47 20.14
CA ASN A 276 -1.34 -21.37 21.10
C ASN A 276 -2.71 -20.68 21.17
N GLU A 277 -3.44 -20.93 22.24
CA GLU A 277 -4.80 -20.41 22.45
C GLU A 277 -4.89 -18.88 22.54
N LYS A 278 -3.76 -18.17 22.70
CA LYS A 278 -3.73 -16.70 22.72
C LYS A 278 -3.66 -16.10 21.31
N LEU A 279 -3.44 -16.91 20.28
CA LEU A 279 -3.29 -16.46 18.90
C LEU A 279 -4.58 -16.65 18.12
N GLN A 280 -4.93 -15.63 17.34
CA GLN A 280 -5.93 -15.70 16.28
C GLN A 280 -5.17 -15.78 14.95
N SER A 281 -4.53 -16.93 14.70
CA SER A 281 -3.69 -17.19 13.54
C SER A 281 -4.01 -18.59 13.00
N LYS A 282 -4.33 -18.69 11.72
CA LYS A 282 -4.72 -19.94 11.06
C LYS A 282 -3.94 -20.09 9.76
N ILE A 283 -3.33 -21.24 9.57
CA ILE A 283 -2.73 -21.63 8.28
C ILE A 283 -3.74 -22.50 7.55
N VAL A 284 -3.89 -22.25 6.26
CA VAL A 284 -4.82 -22.99 5.42
C VAL A 284 -4.16 -23.42 4.12
N GLU A 285 -4.69 -24.50 3.54
CA GLU A 285 -4.30 -24.97 2.22
C GLU A 285 -5.53 -25.06 1.32
N GLY A 286 -5.44 -24.49 0.12
CA GLY A 286 -6.50 -24.57 -0.87
C GLY A 286 -6.59 -25.95 -1.49
N ILE A 287 -7.82 -26.42 -1.69
CA ILE A 287 -8.13 -27.71 -2.29
C ILE A 287 -9.08 -27.48 -3.46
N ASP A 288 -8.89 -28.30 -4.48
CA ASP A 288 -9.78 -28.46 -5.61
C ASP A 288 -10.57 -29.77 -5.40
N LEU A 289 -11.77 -29.67 -4.84
CA LEU A 289 -12.60 -30.84 -4.51
C LEU A 289 -13.30 -31.44 -5.73
N ASP A 290 -13.66 -30.61 -6.71
CA ASP A 290 -14.38 -31.06 -7.91
C ASP A 290 -13.45 -31.42 -9.08
N GLY A 291 -12.15 -31.12 -8.97
CA GLY A 291 -11.11 -31.51 -9.91
C GLY A 291 -11.05 -30.63 -11.16
N ASP A 292 -11.63 -29.41 -11.11
CA ASP A 292 -11.67 -28.49 -12.26
C ASP A 292 -10.41 -27.63 -12.43
N GLY A 293 -9.42 -27.83 -11.56
CA GLY A 293 -8.17 -27.08 -11.49
C GLY A 293 -8.26 -25.76 -10.71
N LYS A 294 -9.40 -25.45 -10.08
CA LYS A 294 -9.57 -24.24 -9.26
C LYS A 294 -9.78 -24.59 -7.80
N ILE A 295 -9.16 -23.79 -6.93
CA ILE A 295 -9.44 -23.87 -5.50
C ILE A 295 -10.89 -23.48 -5.25
N ASP A 296 -11.67 -24.41 -4.72
CA ASP A 296 -13.08 -24.29 -4.36
C ASP A 296 -13.32 -24.49 -2.85
N ASN A 297 -12.35 -25.04 -2.14
CA ASN A 297 -12.37 -25.24 -0.70
C ASN A 297 -10.99 -24.96 -0.06
N ALA A 298 -10.95 -24.94 1.26
CA ALA A 298 -9.72 -24.79 2.02
C ALA A 298 -9.75 -25.62 3.30
N GLU A 299 -8.64 -26.30 3.60
CA GLU A 299 -8.41 -27.01 4.85
C GLU A 299 -7.60 -26.16 5.82
N ILE A 300 -7.94 -26.23 7.11
CA ILE A 300 -7.17 -25.59 8.18
C ILE A 300 -6.07 -26.55 8.63
N LYS A 301 -4.82 -26.10 8.59
CA LYS A 301 -3.64 -26.87 8.99
C LYS A 301 -3.20 -26.58 10.44
N GLU A 302 -3.52 -25.40 10.96
CA GLU A 302 -3.21 -24.92 12.34
C GLU A 302 -4.29 -23.97 12.88
#